data_AF-A0AAW8KI31-F1
#
_entry.id   AF-A0AAW8KI31-F1
#
_cell.length_a   1.000
_cell.length_b   1.000
_cell.length_c   1.000
_cell.angle_alpha   90.00
_cell.angle_beta   90.00
_cell.angle_gamma   90.00
#
_symmetry.space_group_name_H-M   'P 1'
#
loop_
_entity.id
_entity.type
_entity.pdbx_description
1 polymer ?
#
loop_
_entity_poly.entity_id
_entity_poly.type
_entity_poly.pdbx_seq_one_letter_code
_entity_poly.pdbx_strand_id
1 'polypeptide(L)' 'MAKVAVIGSGLMGGGIAQACAVAGYEVVNLDIAQEPLDRAQALVVKLMNKKVAKGKMTQEACD' A
#
# COMPACT_ATOMS: atom_id res chain seq x y z
N MET A 1 -4.43 8.90 16.35
CA MET A 1 -4.31 7.82 15.35
C MET A 1 -3.01 7.08 15.60
N ALA A 2 -3.00 5.76 15.47
CA ALA A 2 -1.78 4.97 15.65
C ALA A 2 -0.99 4.90 14.33
N LYS A 3 0.34 4.98 14.41
CA LYS A 3 1.25 4.87 13.28
C LYS A 3 1.79 3.44 13.19
N VAL A 4 1.74 2.83 12.01
CA VAL A 4 2.16 1.45 11.76
C VAL A 4 3.46 1.45 10.99
N ALA A 5 4.48 0.75 11.49
CA ALA A 5 5.71 0.50 10.74
C ALA A 5 5.69 -0.94 10.21
N VAL A 6 5.89 -1.10 8.90
CA VAL A 6 6.04 -2.41 8.25
C VAL A 6 7.50 -2.56 7.82
N ILE A 7 8.13 -3.65 8.21
CA ILE A 7 9.53 -3.94 7.89
C ILE A 7 9.56 -5.03 6.82
N GLY A 8 10.10 -4.68 5.67
CA GLY A 8 10.13 -5.47 4.44
C GLY A 8 9.00 -5.07 3.48
N SER A 9 9.35 -4.92 2.21
CA SER A 9 8.48 -4.51 1.09
C SER A 9 8.31 -5.63 0.04
N GLY A 10 8.58 -6.87 0.44
CA GLY A 10 8.23 -8.04 -0.36
C GLY A 10 6.72 -8.22 -0.49
N LEU A 11 6.29 -9.36 -1.05
CA LEU A 11 4.86 -9.65 -1.30
C LEU A 11 3.97 -9.45 -0.06
N MET A 12 4.38 -10.00 1.09
CA MET A 12 3.61 -9.89 2.33
C MET A 12 3.68 -8.46 2.91
N GLY A 13 4.87 -7.87 2.93
CA GLY A 13 5.09 -6.54 3.49
C GLY A 13 4.29 -5.45 2.78
N GLY A 14 4.35 -5.41 1.44
CA GLY A 14 3.53 -4.50 0.64
C GLY A 14 2.02 -4.73 0.84
N GLY A 15 1.58 -5.98 0.97
CA GLY A 15 0.19 -6.33 1.24
C GLY A 15 -0.30 -5.89 2.63
N ILE A 16 0.52 -6.07 3.66
CA ILE A 16 0.22 -5.61 5.03
C ILE A 16 0.15 -4.08 5.05
N ALA A 17 1.14 -3.41 4.45
CA ALA A 17 1.18 -1.96 4.37
C ALA A 17 -0.07 -1.39 3.68
N GLN A 18 -0.49 -2.02 2.57
CA GLN A 18 -1.72 -1.67 1.87
C GLN A 18 -2.96 -1.85 2.76
N ALA A 19 -3.08 -2.98 3.46
CA ALA A 19 -4.24 -3.28 4.30
C ALA A 19 -4.38 -2.27 5.44
N CYS A 20 -3.26 -1.92 6.09
CA CYS A 20 -3.23 -0.88 7.12
C CYS A 20 -3.60 0.50 6.57
N ALA A 21 -3.08 0.88 5.40
CA ALA A 21 -3.39 2.16 4.77
C ALA A 21 -4.88 2.28 4.43
N VAL A 22 -5.49 1.22 3.86
CA VAL A 22 -6.94 1.19 3.55
C VAL A 22 -7.80 1.23 4.81
N ALA A 23 -7.30 0.69 5.93
CA ALA A 23 -7.97 0.77 7.22
C ALA A 23 -7.82 2.14 7.91
N GLY A 24 -7.15 3.10 7.29
CA GLY A 24 -7.01 4.48 7.78
C GLY A 24 -5.85 4.70 8.75
N TYR A 25 -4.88 3.78 8.80
CA TYR A 25 -3.66 3.97 9.58
C TYR A 25 -2.60 4.74 8.79
N GLU A 26 -1.82 5.58 9.47
CA GLU A 26 -0.59 6.12 8.91
C GLU A 26 0.45 4.99 8.87
N VAL A 27 0.91 4.62 7.66
CA VAL A 27 1.82 3.49 7.47
C VAL A 27 3.17 3.98 6.97
N VAL A 28 4.24 3.50 7.60
CA VAL A 28 5.62 3.64 7.13
C VAL A 28 6.12 2.26 6.72
N ASN A 29 6.43 2.10 5.44
CA ASN A 29 7.01 0.87 4.93
C ASN A 29 8.53 1.04 4.78
N LEU A 30 9.30 0.14 5.38
CA LEU A 30 10.76 0.22 5.47
C LEU A 30 11.38 -1.00 4.80
N ASP A 31 12.40 -0.78 4.00
CA ASP A 31 13.21 -1.85 3.43
C ASP A 31 14.69 -1.42 3.38
N ILE A 32 15.58 -2.39 3.19
CA ILE A 32 17.03 -2.14 3.11
C ILE A 32 17.44 -1.47 1.80
N ALA A 33 16.57 -1.50 0.79
CA ALA A 33 16.81 -0.94 -0.54
C ALA A 33 15.55 -0.27 -1.10
N GLN A 34 15.74 0.66 -2.04
CA GLN A 34 14.64 1.39 -2.67
C GLN A 34 13.85 0.53 -3.67
N GLU A 35 14.51 -0.40 -4.36
CA GLU A 35 13.88 -1.21 -5.39
C GLU A 35 12.68 -2.05 -4.89
N PRO A 36 12.74 -2.74 -3.73
CA PRO A 36 11.56 -3.39 -3.14
C PRO A 36 10.43 -2.42 -2.79
N LEU A 37 10.75 -1.21 -2.31
CA LEU A 37 9.76 -0.18 -1.97
C LEU A 37 9.01 0.28 -3.22
N ASP A 38 9.73 0.57 -4.30
CA ASP A 38 9.15 1.01 -5.57
C ASP A 38 8.24 -0.08 -6.17
N ARG A 39 8.68 -1.34 -6.10
CA ARG A 39 7.87 -2.50 -6.55
C ARG A 39 6.59 -2.63 -5.73
N ALA A 40 6.69 -2.53 -4.40
CA ALA A 40 5.53 -2.58 -3.52
C ALA A 40 4.55 -1.44 -3.84
N GLN A 41 5.06 -0.22 -3.98
CA GLN A 41 4.24 0.95 -4.30
C GLN A 41 3.54 0.82 -5.65
N ALA A 42 4.27 0.41 -6.70
CA ALA A 42 3.69 0.19 -8.03
C ALA A 42 2.60 -0.89 -8.02
N LEU A 43 2.80 -1.96 -7.25
CA LEU A 43 1.81 -3.03 -7.10
C LEU A 43 0.56 -2.53 -6.36
N VAL A 44 0.72 -1.75 -5.29
CA VAL A 44 -0.39 -1.15 -4.56
C VAL A 44 -1.21 -0.22 -5.46
N VAL A 45 -0.56 0.71 -6.17
CA VAL A 45 -1.22 1.62 -7.12
C VAL A 45 -2.00 0.85 -8.18
N LYS A 46 -1.39 -0.19 -8.77
CA LYS A 46 -2.05 -1.05 -9.77
C LYS A 46 -3.30 -1.74 -9.20
N LEU A 47 -3.24 -2.23 -7.96
CA LEU A 47 -4.37 -2.89 -7.32
C LEU A 47 -5.50 -1.91 -6.97
N MET A 48 -5.17 -0.71 -6.48
CA MET A 48 -6.17 0.29 -6.16
C MET A 48 -6.87 0.81 -7.43
N ASN A 49 -6.11 1.14 -8.47
CA ASN A 49 -6.69 1.50 -9.78
C ASN A 49 -7.61 0.41 -10.34
N LYS A 50 -7.26 -0.88 -10.14
CA LYS A 50 -8.12 -1.99 -10.53
C LYS A 50 -9.41 -2.07 -9.70
N LYS A 51 -9.40 -1.64 -8.43
CA LYS A 51 -10.62 -1.55 -7.60
C LYS A 51 -11.49 -0.37 -8.05
N VAL A 52 -10.89 0.77 -8.39
CA VAL A 52 -11.59 1.94 -8.94
C VAL A 52 -12.26 1.58 -10.28
N ALA A 53 -11.51 0.97 -11.20
CA ALA A 53 -12.05 0.52 -12.50
C ALA A 53 -13.20 -0.50 -12.36
N LYS A 54 -13.27 -1.23 -11.24
CA LYS A 54 -14.36 -2.17 -10.93
C LYS A 54 -15.52 -1.53 -10.16
N GLY A 55 -15.49 -0.22 -9.91
CA GLY A 55 -16.49 0.51 -9.13
C GLY A 55 -16.53 0.14 -7.65
N LYS A 56 -15.47 -0.50 -7.11
CA LYS A 56 -15.40 -0.94 -5.71
C LYS A 56 -14.75 0.10 -4.77
N MET A 57 -14.24 1.19 -5.33
CA MET A 57 -13.54 2.27 -4.63
C MET A 57 -13.65 3.54 -5.47
N THR A 58 -13.69 4.71 -4.82
CA THR A 58 -13.64 6.00 -5.51
C THR A 58 -12.19 6.37 -5.84
N GLN A 59 -11.97 7.20 -6.87
CA GLN A 59 -10.63 7.70 -7.18
C GLN A 59 -10.03 8.49 -6.00
N GLU A 60 -10.86 9.28 -5.30
CA GLU A 60 -10.47 10.05 -4.11
C GLU A 60 -9.94 9.20 -2.95
N ALA A 61 -10.35 7.93 -2.86
CA ALA A 61 -9.85 7.00 -1.82
C ALA A 61 -8.60 6.21 -2.27
N CYS A 62 -8.21 6.35 -3.53
CA CYS A 62 -7.03 5.73 -4.14
C CYS A 62 -5.82 6.67 -4.15
N ASP A 63 -6.07 7.97 -4.26
CA ASP A 63 -5.07 9.05 -4.31
C ASP A 63 -4.59 9.45 -2.90
#